data_AF-A0A5N5K325-F1
#
_entry.id   AF-A0A5N5K325-F1
#
_cell.length_a   1.000
_cell.length_b   1.000
_cell.length_c   1.000
_cell.angle_alpha   90.00
_cell.angle_beta   90.00
_cell.angle_gamma   90.00
#
_symmetry.space_group_name_H-M   'P 1'
#
loop_
_entity.id
_entity.type
_entity.pdbx_description
1 polymer ?
#
loop_
_entity_poly.entity_id
_entity_poly.type
_entity_poly.pdbx_seq_one_letter_code
_entity_poly.pdbx_strand_id
1 'polypeptide(L)'
;MHSLRRFNISIASPVLGSILQQSKVKNGIRYINILGVPCEAVHVFIRFLYSSCYEDDEMKRFGLHQLVLSHSYCVSSLKRFCIDLLEHDCLTKENVIDVLQLARSCDAPQLSFICVRMVVKDLKSVSSTEG
;
A
#
# COMPACT_ATOMS: atom_id res chain seq x y z
N MET A 1 1.48 29.38 -22.39
CA MET A 1 2.06 28.02 -22.50
C MET A 1 2.30 27.47 -21.10
N HIS A 2 1.30 26.82 -20.50
CA HIS A 2 1.49 26.16 -19.21
C HIS A 2 2.37 24.93 -19.43
N SER A 3 3.59 25.00 -18.93
CA SER A 3 4.50 23.86 -18.86
C SER A 3 3.85 22.78 -17.99
N LEU A 4 3.20 21.81 -18.63
CA LEU A 4 2.89 20.53 -18.01
C LEU A 4 4.23 19.95 -17.56
N ARG A 5 4.55 20.09 -16.26
CA ARG A 5 5.68 19.37 -15.66
C ARG A 5 5.46 17.91 -16.02
N ARG A 6 6.30 17.38 -16.91
CA ARG A 6 6.31 15.96 -17.25
C ARG A 6 6.54 15.22 -15.93
N PHE A 7 5.49 14.61 -15.40
CA PHE A 7 5.60 13.81 -14.20
C PHE A 7 6.55 12.66 -14.50
N ASN A 8 7.74 12.68 -13.89
CA ASN A 8 8.73 11.64 -14.08
C ASN A 8 8.47 10.55 -13.04
N ILE A 9 7.79 9.49 -13.46
CA ILE A 9 7.46 8.35 -12.59
C ILE A 9 8.68 7.71 -11.93
N SER A 10 9.87 7.83 -12.53
CA SER A 10 11.13 7.37 -11.94
C SER A 10 11.51 8.14 -10.67
N ILE A 11 11.04 9.38 -10.52
CA ILE A 11 11.27 10.17 -9.29
C ILE A 11 10.37 9.66 -8.16
N ALA A 12 9.12 9.31 -8.48
CA ALA A 12 8.17 8.80 -7.49
C ALA A 12 8.41 7.31 -7.16
N SER A 13 8.93 6.55 -8.12
CA SER A 13 9.22 5.12 -8.00
C SER A 13 10.46 4.74 -8.83
N PRO A 14 11.62 4.53 -8.19
CA PRO A 14 12.81 4.03 -8.86
C PRO A 14 12.58 2.65 -9.51
N VAL A 15 11.74 1.81 -8.89
CA VAL A 15 11.38 0.48 -9.40
C VAL A 15 10.60 0.59 -10.71
N LEU A 16 9.53 1.39 -10.75
CA LEU A 16 8.78 1.61 -11.98
C LEU A 16 9.64 2.27 -13.06
N GLY A 17 10.51 3.22 -12.68
CA GLY A 17 11.48 3.81 -13.59
C GLY A 17 12.37 2.77 -14.25
N SER A 18 12.89 1.82 -13.45
CA SER A 18 13.74 0.73 -13.92
C SER A 18 12.96 -0.26 -14.81
N ILE A 19 11.75 -0.65 -14.41
CA ILE A 19 10.86 -1.53 -15.20
C ILE A 19 10.56 -0.88 -16.56
N LEU A 20 10.22 0.41 -16.57
CA LEU A 20 9.96 1.14 -17.80
C LEU A 20 11.19 1.18 -18.69
N GLN A 21 12.37 1.44 -18.15
CA GLN A 21 13.61 1.45 -18.92
C GLN A 21 13.88 0.10 -19.60
N GLN A 22 13.65 -1.01 -18.89
CA GLN A 22 13.89 -2.37 -19.37
C GLN A 22 12.77 -2.94 -20.25
N SER A 23 11.56 -2.36 -20.18
CA SER A 23 10.40 -2.87 -20.92
C SER A 23 10.58 -2.77 -22.43
N LYS A 24 10.18 -3.83 -23.16
CA LYS A 24 10.17 -3.81 -24.63
C LYS A 24 9.06 -2.90 -25.13
N VAL A 25 9.41 -2.02 -26.08
CA VAL A 25 8.45 -1.17 -26.76
C VAL A 25 7.69 -2.00 -27.80
N LYS A 26 6.36 -2.05 -27.69
CA LYS A 26 5.48 -2.62 -28.70
C LYS A 26 4.60 -1.50 -29.26
N ASN A 27 4.65 -1.25 -30.57
CA ASN A 27 3.91 -0.18 -31.25
C ASN A 27 4.11 1.20 -30.61
N GLY A 28 5.32 1.51 -30.14
CA GLY A 28 5.61 2.78 -29.45
C GLY A 28 5.16 2.84 -27.99
N ILE A 29 4.50 1.80 -27.46
CA ILE A 29 3.94 1.75 -26.11
C ILE A 29 4.72 0.75 -25.24
N ARG A 30 4.93 1.12 -23.97
CA ARG A 30 5.49 0.24 -22.93
C ARG A 30 4.37 -0.25 -22.03
N TYR A 31 4.40 -1.53 -21.68
CA TYR A 31 3.37 -2.16 -20.84
C TYR A 31 3.99 -2.67 -19.54
N ILE A 32 3.27 -2.49 -18.44
CA ILE A 32 3.59 -3.05 -17.12
C ILE A 32 2.38 -3.86 -16.67
N ASN A 33 2.62 -5.11 -16.30
CA ASN A 33 1.59 -5.97 -15.73
C ASN A 33 1.70 -5.93 -14.21
N ILE A 34 0.68 -5.39 -13.55
CA ILE A 34 0.53 -5.44 -12.10
C ILE A 34 -0.48 -6.53 -11.79
N LEU A 35 -0.03 -7.60 -11.13
CA LEU A 35 -0.81 -8.81 -10.86
C LEU A 35 -1.10 -8.94 -9.37
N GLY A 36 -2.16 -9.69 -9.03
CA GLY A 36 -2.49 -10.03 -7.64
C GLY A 36 -3.18 -8.92 -6.85
N VAL A 37 -3.62 -7.83 -7.51
CA VAL A 37 -4.36 -6.73 -6.89
C VAL A 37 -5.58 -6.35 -7.76
N PRO A 38 -6.67 -5.85 -7.15
CA PRO A 38 -7.82 -5.32 -7.89
C PRO A 38 -7.44 -4.16 -8.82
N CYS A 39 -8.12 -4.07 -9.97
CA CYS A 39 -7.86 -3.02 -10.97
C CYS A 39 -8.05 -1.61 -10.38
N GLU A 40 -9.07 -1.46 -9.55
CA GLU A 40 -9.43 -0.21 -8.87
C GLU A 40 -8.34 0.21 -7.88
N ALA A 41 -7.72 -0.74 -7.18
CA ALA A 41 -6.58 -0.45 -6.31
C ALA A 41 -5.37 0.05 -7.14
N VAL A 42 -5.14 -0.53 -8.31
CA VAL A 42 -4.11 -0.04 -9.23
C VAL A 42 -4.44 1.37 -9.71
N HIS A 43 -5.70 1.66 -10.03
CA HIS A 43 -6.11 2.99 -10.46
C HIS A 43 -5.83 4.06 -9.39
N VAL A 44 -6.18 3.78 -8.13
CA VAL A 44 -5.87 4.67 -6.99
C VAL A 44 -4.36 4.89 -6.84
N PHE A 45 -3.56 3.81 -6.96
CA PHE A 45 -2.11 3.88 -6.88
C PHE A 45 -1.51 4.75 -8.00
N ILE A 46 -1.95 4.55 -9.23
CA ILE A 46 -1.49 5.34 -10.38
C ILE A 46 -1.90 6.80 -10.24
N ARG A 47 -3.13 7.09 -9.79
CA ARG A 47 -3.57 8.47 -9.52
C ARG A 47 -2.70 9.13 -8.45
N PHE A 48 -2.39 8.41 -7.37
CA PHE A 48 -1.47 8.91 -6.35
C PHE A 48 -0.08 9.21 -6.93
N LEU A 49 0.46 8.31 -7.76
CA LEU A 49 1.76 8.56 -8.39
C LEU A 49 1.72 9.88 -9.17
N TYR A 50 0.79 10.04 -10.12
CA TYR A 50 0.83 11.17 -11.03
C TYR A 50 0.48 12.53 -10.40
N SER A 51 -0.41 12.56 -9.42
CA SER A 51 -0.92 13.83 -8.87
C SER A 51 -0.81 13.97 -7.36
N SER A 52 -0.30 12.95 -6.64
CA SER A 52 -0.38 12.85 -5.18
C SER A 52 -1.81 13.01 -4.63
N CYS A 53 -2.82 12.74 -5.46
CA CYS A 53 -4.23 12.85 -5.08
C CYS A 53 -4.82 11.47 -4.79
N TYR A 54 -5.73 11.45 -3.82
CA TYR A 54 -6.50 10.27 -3.45
C TYR A 54 -7.80 10.70 -2.79
N GLU A 55 -8.75 9.78 -2.75
CA GLU A 55 -10.00 9.92 -1.99
C GLU A 55 -9.89 9.04 -0.74
N ASP A 56 -10.30 9.58 0.40
CA ASP A 56 -10.15 8.91 1.70
C ASP A 56 -10.88 7.56 1.74
N ASP A 57 -12.10 7.50 1.19
CA ASP A 57 -12.90 6.27 1.16
C ASP A 57 -12.25 5.18 0.31
N GLU A 58 -11.66 5.54 -0.83
CA GLU A 58 -10.94 4.60 -1.67
C GLU A 58 -9.64 4.13 -1.02
N MET A 59 -8.93 5.03 -0.32
CA MET A 59 -7.73 4.67 0.44
C MET A 59 -8.06 3.71 1.58
N LYS A 60 -9.16 3.94 2.31
CA LYS A 60 -9.63 3.02 3.35
C LYS A 60 -10.01 1.68 2.75
N ARG A 61 -10.79 1.68 1.66
CA ARG A 61 -11.21 0.45 0.97
C ARG A 61 -10.03 -0.38 0.46
N PHE A 62 -8.97 0.28 -0.02
CA PHE A 62 -7.82 -0.38 -0.63
C PHE A 62 -6.54 -0.33 0.21
N GLY A 63 -6.61 0.04 1.49
CA GLY A 63 -5.42 0.36 2.30
C GLY A 63 -4.35 -0.73 2.30
N LEU A 64 -4.76 -1.99 2.41
CA LEU A 64 -3.87 -3.15 2.33
C LEU A 64 -3.20 -3.29 0.96
N HIS A 65 -3.96 -3.11 -0.12
CA HIS A 65 -3.44 -3.15 -1.49
C HIS A 65 -2.46 -1.98 -1.74
N GLN A 66 -2.78 -0.79 -1.23
CA GLN A 66 -1.91 0.39 -1.37
C GLN A 66 -0.60 0.22 -0.59
N LEU A 67 -0.63 -0.42 0.59
CA LEU A 67 0.58 -0.77 1.33
C LEU A 67 1.48 -1.71 0.50
N VAL A 68 0.91 -2.77 -0.09
CA VAL A 68 1.66 -3.72 -0.92
C VAL A 68 2.24 -3.04 -2.17
N LEU A 69 1.42 -2.27 -2.89
CA LEU A 69 1.87 -1.56 -4.10
C LEU A 69 2.97 -0.54 -3.79
N SER A 70 2.79 0.27 -2.74
CA SER A 70 3.78 1.27 -2.35
C SER A 70 5.10 0.65 -1.87
N HIS A 71 5.04 -0.49 -1.18
CA HIS A 71 6.26 -1.24 -0.84
C HIS A 71 6.94 -1.81 -2.08
N SER A 72 6.19 -2.55 -2.91
CA SER A 72 6.70 -3.27 -4.08
C SER A 72 7.34 -2.35 -5.12
N TYR A 73 6.79 -1.14 -5.27
CA TYR A 73 7.28 -0.12 -6.20
C TYR A 73 8.07 1.00 -5.52
N CYS A 74 8.48 0.83 -4.26
CA CYS A 74 9.31 1.79 -3.51
C CYS A 74 8.77 3.24 -3.50
N VAL A 75 7.47 3.40 -3.27
CA VAL A 75 6.79 4.70 -3.15
C VAL A 75 6.67 5.06 -1.67
N SER A 76 7.77 5.53 -1.08
CA SER A 76 7.90 5.70 0.38
C SER A 76 6.93 6.71 1.01
N SER A 77 6.45 7.70 0.26
CA SER A 77 5.41 8.64 0.74
C SER A 77 4.08 7.94 0.95
N LEU A 78 3.63 7.17 -0.04
CA LEU A 78 2.40 6.40 0.04
C LEU A 78 2.50 5.31 1.10
N LYS A 79 3.63 4.61 1.18
CA LYS A 79 3.83 3.54 2.17
C LYS A 79 3.62 4.05 3.60
N ARG A 80 4.20 5.21 3.93
CA ARG A 80 4.02 5.84 5.25
C ARG A 80 2.56 6.19 5.51
N PHE A 81 1.91 6.84 4.55
CA PHE A 81 0.49 7.16 4.66
C PHE A 81 -0.38 5.91 4.88
N CYS A 82 -0.14 4.83 4.15
CA CYS A 82 -0.90 3.59 4.33
C CYS A 82 -0.65 2.94 5.69
N ILE A 83 0.57 3.02 6.24
CA ILE A 83 0.87 2.52 7.58
C ILE A 83 0.04 3.30 8.62
N ASP A 84 0.05 4.64 8.54
CA ASP A 84 -0.69 5.49 9.48
C ASP A 84 -2.20 5.27 9.36
N LEU A 85 -2.73 5.19 8.13
CA LEU A 85 -4.14 4.90 7.87
C LEU A 85 -4.56 3.53 8.42
N LEU A 86 -3.73 2.50 8.21
CA LEU A 86 -4.03 1.16 8.72
C LEU A 86 -4.00 1.15 10.25
N GLU A 87 -3.01 1.79 10.87
CA GLU A 87 -2.87 1.88 12.32
C GLU A 87 -4.09 2.56 12.98
N HIS A 88 -4.60 3.64 12.39
CA HIS A 88 -5.59 4.50 13.05
C HIS A 88 -7.04 4.28 12.60
N ASP A 89 -7.27 3.93 11.33
CA ASP A 89 -8.61 3.97 10.74
C ASP A 89 -9.12 2.62 10.22
N CYS A 90 -8.23 1.65 9.97
CA CYS A 90 -8.61 0.40 9.30
C CYS A 90 -8.28 -0.87 10.08
N LEU A 91 -7.45 -0.82 11.13
CA LEU A 91 -7.13 -1.99 11.93
C LEU A 91 -8.30 -2.35 12.87
N THR A 92 -8.82 -3.56 12.72
CA THR A 92 -9.90 -4.11 13.55
C THR A 92 -9.53 -5.49 14.07
N LYS A 93 -10.32 -6.03 15.00
CA LYS A 93 -10.09 -7.39 15.53
C LYS A 93 -10.28 -8.45 14.43
N GLU A 94 -11.17 -8.19 13.49
CA GLU A 94 -11.53 -9.11 12.42
C GLU A 94 -10.42 -9.23 11.38
N ASN A 95 -9.66 -8.15 11.14
CA ASN A 95 -8.62 -8.13 10.10
C ASN A 95 -7.18 -8.12 10.65
N VAL A 96 -6.97 -8.08 11.97
CA VAL A 96 -5.65 -7.93 12.60
C VAL A 96 -4.61 -8.95 12.11
N ILE A 97 -5.04 -10.17 11.78
CA ILE A 97 -4.15 -11.23 11.30
C ILE A 97 -3.67 -10.95 9.87
N ASP A 98 -4.59 -10.55 8.98
CA ASP A 98 -4.25 -10.18 7.60
C ASP A 98 -3.34 -8.95 7.58
N VAL A 99 -3.65 -7.94 8.41
CA VAL A 99 -2.81 -6.74 8.57
C VAL A 99 -1.43 -7.10 9.11
N LEU A 100 -1.33 -8.00 10.10
CA LEU A 100 -0.05 -8.44 10.65
C LEU A 100 0.81 -9.15 9.60
N GLN A 101 0.22 -10.06 8.82
CA GLN A 101 0.93 -10.77 7.76
C GLN A 101 1.47 -9.80 6.71
N LEU A 102 0.63 -8.85 6.28
CA LEU A 102 1.03 -7.83 5.31
C LEU A 102 2.08 -6.87 5.87
N ALA A 103 1.94 -6.43 7.12
CA ALA A 103 2.90 -5.54 7.76
C ALA A 103 4.30 -6.18 7.83
N ARG A 104 4.38 -7.49 8.06
CA ARG A 104 5.65 -8.23 8.02
C ARG A 104 6.22 -8.32 6.61
N SER A 105 5.39 -8.70 5.63
CA SER A 105 5.80 -8.83 4.22
C SER A 105 6.20 -7.50 3.59
N CYS A 106 5.68 -6.39 4.10
CA CYS A 106 5.97 -5.05 3.60
C CYS A 106 7.00 -4.28 4.43
N ASP A 107 7.74 -4.93 5.35
CA ASP A 107 8.70 -4.26 6.24
C ASP A 107 8.10 -3.04 6.99
N ALA A 108 6.96 -3.24 7.64
CA ALA A 108 6.26 -2.25 8.47
C ALA A 108 6.26 -2.71 9.95
N PRO A 109 7.39 -2.56 10.66
CA PRO A 109 7.56 -3.11 12.01
C PRO A 109 6.64 -2.45 13.06
N GLN A 110 6.36 -1.15 12.94
CA GLN A 110 5.43 -0.44 13.83
C GLN A 110 4.03 -1.04 13.75
N LEU A 111 3.48 -1.18 12.54
CA LEU A 111 2.17 -1.77 12.32
C LEU A 111 2.14 -3.24 12.79
N SER A 112 3.21 -4.00 12.53
CA SER A 112 3.35 -5.38 13.01
C SER A 112 3.27 -5.47 14.54
N PHE A 113 3.97 -4.58 15.24
CA PHE A 113 3.96 -4.54 16.70
C PHE A 113 2.57 -4.24 17.27
N ILE A 114 1.86 -3.29 16.67
CA ILE A 114 0.51 -2.92 17.10
C ILE A 114 -0.47 -4.08 16.91
N CYS A 115 -0.39 -4.77 15.77
CA CYS A 115 -1.21 -5.96 15.51
C CYS A 115 -0.94 -7.05 16.55
N VAL A 116 0.34 -7.37 16.84
CA VAL A 116 0.69 -8.36 17.87
C VAL A 116 0.15 -7.96 19.25
N ARG A 117 0.24 -6.68 19.63
CA ARG A 117 -0.33 -6.19 20.89
C ARG A 117 -1.84 -6.39 20.97
N MET A 118 -2.55 -6.16 19.86
CA MET A 118 -3.99 -6.36 19.80
C MET A 118 -4.36 -7.84 19.97
N VAL A 119 -3.68 -8.73 19.24
CA VAL A 119 -3.87 -10.20 19.35
C VAL A 119 -3.62 -10.69 20.79
N VAL A 120 -2.49 -10.29 21.40
CA VAL A 120 -2.14 -10.72 22.76
C VAL A 120 -3.16 -10.22 23.80
N LYS A 121 -3.69 -9.00 23.64
CA LYS A 121 -4.73 -8.48 24.53
C LYS A 121 -6.03 -9.28 24.42
N ASP A 122 -6.42 -9.63 23.21
CA ASP A 122 -7.66 -10.37 22.96
C ASP A 122 -7.60 -11.78 23.56
N LEU A 123 -6.49 -12.50 23.35
CA LEU A 123 -6.24 -13.82 23.95
C LEU A 123 -6.30 -13.79 25.49
N LYS A 124 -5.73 -12.74 26.11
CA LYS A 124 -5.81 -12.56 27.56
C LYS A 124 -7.25 -12.36 28.02
N SER A 125 -8.04 -11.56 27.30
CA SER A 125 -9.45 -11.33 27.67
C SER A 125 -10.28 -12.61 27.61
N VAL A 126 -10.09 -13.45 26.60
CA VAL A 126 -10.77 -14.76 26.48
C VAL A 126 -10.41 -15.67 27.64
N SER A 127 -9.11 -15.76 28.00
CA SER A 127 -8.66 -16.62 29.10
C SER A 127 -9.20 -16.20 30.48
N SER A 128 -9.62 -14.95 30.66
CA SER A 128 -10.17 -14.45 31.93
C SER A 128 -11.69 -14.65 32.05
N THR A 129 -12.40 -14.99 30.97
CA THR A 129 -13.85 -15.18 30.97
C THR A 129 -14.31 -16.64 31.10
N GLU A 130 -13.39 -17.61 31.05
CA GLU A 130 -13.67 -19.05 31.14
C GLU A 130 -13.29 -19.68 32.51
N GLY A 131 -13.24 -18.86 33.57
CA GLY A 131 -12.93 -19.27 34.95
C GLY A 131 -14.12 -19.26 35.89
#